data_AF-A0AAE9B1R6-F1
#
_entry.id   AF-A0AAE9B1R6-F1
#
_cell.length_a   1.000
_cell.length_b   1.000
_cell.length_c   1.000
_cell.angle_alpha   90.00
_cell.angle_beta   90.00
_cell.angle_gamma   90.00
#
_symmetry.space_group_name_H-M   'P 1'
#
loop_
_entity.id
_entity.type
_entity.pdbx_description
1 polymer ?
#
loop_
_entity_poly.entity_id
_entity_poly.type
_entity_poly.pdbx_seq_one_letter_code
_entity_poly.pdbx_strand_id
1 'polypeptide(L)'
;MNADRTAVLTVEGRSYGYQPLDRILRTAELDALPYAIRVLLENVARRAPEALAGVVSRARAGSGACEVPVRPNRIMLHDTTCLPALADFAALRDSVAELGGDPERLQPSIPVDLTVDHSVIVEEYGRADAVERNLLIDFRRNGERYEMVKWAERSVRNFRVVPPGTGIIHQVNMEALARVVWQDTPADGGPPMLHPDLLVATDSHTPMINALGVVGWGVGGLEGQAAMLGEPVTIPYPDVVGVRLTGKLRQGVGATDLALTLTELLRATGVVNKFVEFCGDGVTTDHISPAGAIPARSAAGQWLTERGVARRDLNQYSTRRSNHEVMLRGAFTNAAVTNLLLDHDSVARPGPGGHARTADGAHVLPVHQAAPTYREAGHDLVVVAGRNHGAGSSRDWAAKAQALLGVRAVIAESYERIHRSNLIGMGVLPLEFAEGDHASSYPFTGERELSFEGLDGLTVGTNRVTLHLRGPDGRHTTAGLRLRVFSRQELEYLRHGGILPYVVRRALASS
;
A
#
# COMPACT_ATOMS: atom_id res chain seq x y z
N MET A 1 22.92 -21.41 -1.01
CA MET A 1 22.31 -20.25 -0.33
C MET A 1 23.33 -19.66 0.63
N ASN A 2 23.57 -18.34 0.58
CA ASN A 2 24.45 -17.69 1.56
C ASN A 2 23.64 -17.50 2.86
N ALA A 3 23.75 -18.45 3.79
CA ALA A 3 23.05 -18.44 5.07
C ALA A 3 23.22 -17.10 5.84
N ASP A 4 24.34 -16.42 5.62
CA ASP A 4 24.71 -15.14 6.24
C ASP A 4 23.78 -13.96 5.88
N ARG A 5 22.96 -14.10 4.83
CA ARG A 5 22.10 -13.00 4.33
C ARG A 5 20.62 -13.15 4.65
N THR A 6 20.17 -14.28 5.17
CA THR A 6 18.75 -14.51 5.48
C THR A 6 18.41 -14.19 6.95
N ALA A 7 17.21 -13.68 7.21
CA ALA A 7 16.69 -13.45 8.55
C ALA A 7 15.44 -14.28 8.79
N VAL A 8 15.08 -14.48 10.06
CA VAL A 8 13.89 -15.22 10.46
C VAL A 8 12.83 -14.25 10.99
N LEU A 9 11.65 -14.30 10.38
CA LEU A 9 10.44 -13.64 10.83
C LEU A 9 9.53 -14.66 11.53
N THR A 10 9.15 -14.40 12.78
CA THR A 10 8.18 -15.24 13.49
C THR A 10 6.79 -14.62 13.42
N VAL A 11 5.85 -15.33 12.81
CA VAL A 11 4.45 -14.93 12.68
C VAL A 11 3.59 -16.01 13.31
N GLU A 12 2.89 -15.66 14.40
CA GLU A 12 1.99 -16.57 15.13
C GLU A 12 2.63 -17.89 15.58
N GLY A 13 3.91 -17.85 15.95
CA GLY A 13 4.65 -19.04 16.39
C GLY A 13 5.19 -19.90 15.24
N ARG A 14 5.00 -19.49 13.98
CA ARG A 14 5.66 -20.10 12.81
C ARG A 14 6.83 -19.24 12.37
N SER A 15 7.96 -19.89 12.08
CA SER A 15 9.17 -19.23 11.59
C SER A 15 9.22 -19.26 10.07
N TYR A 16 9.53 -18.10 9.50
CA TYR A 16 9.69 -17.89 8.07
C TYR A 16 11.06 -17.26 7.81
N GLY A 17 11.79 -17.73 6.83
CA GLY A 17 12.97 -17.03 6.35
C GLY A 17 12.57 -15.86 5.45
N TYR A 18 13.39 -14.82 5.35
CA TYR A 18 13.26 -13.76 4.34
C TYR A 18 14.62 -13.12 4.06
N GLN A 19 14.71 -12.35 2.98
CA GLN A 19 15.90 -11.59 2.62
C GLN A 19 15.81 -10.15 3.18
N PRO A 20 16.43 -9.84 4.33
CA PRO A 20 16.49 -8.49 4.87
C PRO A 20 17.29 -7.56 3.96
N LEU A 21 16.63 -6.57 3.36
CA LEU A 21 17.28 -5.58 2.50
C LEU A 21 18.18 -4.61 3.29
N ASP A 22 17.92 -4.43 4.58
CA ASP A 22 18.74 -3.61 5.49
C ASP A 22 20.12 -4.23 5.79
N ARG A 23 20.31 -5.52 5.46
CA ARG A 23 21.63 -6.16 5.41
C ARG A 23 22.37 -5.94 4.09
N ILE A 24 21.71 -5.37 3.08
CA ILE A 24 22.27 -5.09 1.74
C ILE A 24 22.55 -3.58 1.60
N LEU A 25 21.59 -2.75 2.01
CA LEU A 25 21.64 -1.30 1.96
C LEU A 25 21.28 -0.71 3.34
N ARG A 26 21.82 0.45 3.68
CA ARG A 26 21.45 1.16 4.92
C ARG A 26 19.99 1.59 4.84
N THR A 27 19.31 1.68 5.98
CA THR A 27 17.89 2.10 6.05
C THR A 27 17.63 3.42 5.31
N ALA A 28 18.49 4.43 5.47
CA ALA A 28 18.36 5.70 4.76
C ALA A 28 18.50 5.57 3.23
N GLU A 29 19.31 4.62 2.76
CA GLU A 29 19.43 4.33 1.32
C GLU A 29 18.17 3.64 0.82
N LEU A 30 17.64 2.68 1.57
CA LEU A 30 16.38 2.00 1.24
C LEU A 30 15.21 2.96 1.20
N ASP A 31 15.09 3.86 2.19
CA ASP A 31 13.99 4.83 2.27
C ASP A 31 13.94 5.77 1.06
N ALA A 32 15.08 6.07 0.45
CA ALA A 32 15.19 6.87 -0.76
C ALA A 32 14.91 6.10 -2.06
N LEU A 33 14.94 4.76 -2.03
CA LEU A 33 14.70 3.95 -3.23
C LEU A 33 13.20 3.77 -3.51
N PRO A 34 12.78 3.83 -4.78
CA PRO A 34 11.43 3.43 -5.18
C PRO A 34 11.11 1.99 -4.75
N TYR A 35 9.87 1.71 -4.39
CA TYR A 35 9.44 0.40 -3.92
C TYR A 35 9.67 -0.70 -4.97
N ALA A 36 9.43 -0.41 -6.25
CA ALA A 36 9.67 -1.38 -7.32
C ALA A 36 11.15 -1.84 -7.38
N ILE A 37 12.10 -0.92 -7.13
CA ILE A 37 13.53 -1.24 -7.06
C ILE A 37 13.85 -2.14 -5.86
N ARG A 38 13.19 -1.93 -4.71
CA ARG A 38 13.37 -2.78 -3.52
C ARG A 38 12.94 -4.22 -3.82
N VAL A 39 11.86 -4.41 -4.57
CA VAL A 39 11.40 -5.73 -5.02
C VAL A 39 12.41 -6.39 -5.96
N LEU A 40 12.98 -5.64 -6.92
CA LEU A 40 14.04 -6.17 -7.80
C LEU A 40 15.31 -6.53 -7.03
N LEU A 41 15.72 -5.72 -6.05
CA LEU A 41 16.87 -6.00 -5.18
C LEU A 41 16.67 -7.28 -4.36
N GLU A 42 15.48 -7.50 -3.81
CA GLU A 42 15.14 -8.77 -3.12
C GLU A 42 15.29 -9.95 -4.08
N ASN A 43 14.70 -9.85 -5.27
CA ASN A 43 14.70 -10.92 -6.25
C ASN A 43 16.14 -11.30 -6.67
N VAL A 44 16.97 -10.31 -7.00
CA VAL A 44 18.38 -10.52 -7.36
C VAL A 44 19.16 -11.08 -6.18
N ALA A 45 18.99 -10.54 -4.96
CA ALA A 45 19.71 -11.03 -3.80
C ALA A 45 19.42 -12.51 -3.50
N ARG A 46 18.17 -12.94 -3.70
CA ARG A 46 17.74 -14.31 -3.44
C ARG A 46 18.04 -15.27 -4.59
N ARG A 47 17.92 -14.82 -5.84
CA ARG A 47 17.90 -15.69 -7.03
C ARG A 47 19.08 -15.51 -7.98
N ALA A 48 19.81 -14.40 -7.91
CA ALA A 48 20.99 -14.08 -8.71
C ALA A 48 22.05 -13.31 -7.88
N PRO A 49 22.50 -13.86 -6.73
CA PRO A 49 23.38 -13.15 -5.79
C PRO A 49 24.70 -12.67 -6.40
N GLU A 50 25.16 -13.30 -7.49
CA GLU A 50 26.30 -12.91 -8.30
C GLU A 50 26.14 -11.53 -8.96
N ALA A 51 24.93 -11.15 -9.34
CA ALA A 51 24.63 -9.85 -9.95
C ALA A 51 24.38 -8.73 -8.91
N LEU A 52 24.16 -9.10 -7.64
CA LEU A 52 23.73 -8.17 -6.60
C LEU A 52 24.69 -6.99 -6.41
N ALA A 53 26.00 -7.22 -6.49
CA ALA A 53 27.00 -6.17 -6.30
C ALA A 53 26.85 -5.04 -7.34
N GLY A 54 26.59 -5.40 -8.60
CA GLY A 54 26.35 -4.44 -9.69
C GLY A 54 25.07 -3.63 -9.46
N VAL A 55 23.97 -4.32 -9.13
CA VAL A 55 22.66 -3.68 -8.89
C VAL A 55 22.70 -2.75 -7.68
N VAL A 56 23.37 -3.14 -6.60
CA VAL A 56 23.56 -2.29 -5.40
C VAL A 56 24.42 -1.07 -5.71
N SER A 57 25.50 -1.25 -6.49
CA SER A 57 26.34 -0.14 -6.93
C SER A 57 25.53 0.88 -7.74
N ARG A 58 24.72 0.41 -8.70
CA ARG A 58 23.84 1.26 -9.51
C ARG A 58 22.76 1.95 -8.67
N ALA A 59 22.18 1.26 -7.69
CA ALA A 59 21.19 1.81 -6.78
C ALA A 59 21.76 2.97 -5.94
N ARG A 60 23.03 2.87 -5.51
CA ARG A 60 23.72 3.95 -4.78
C ARG A 60 24.16 5.11 -5.67
N ALA A 61 24.68 4.80 -6.85
CA ALA A 61 25.23 5.81 -7.76
C ALA A 61 24.16 6.67 -8.44
N GLY A 62 22.93 6.16 -8.59
CA GLY A 62 21.83 6.87 -9.26
C GLY A 62 22.00 7.01 -10.78
N SER A 63 23.14 6.62 -11.35
CA SER A 63 23.45 6.66 -12.79
C SER A 63 24.36 5.50 -13.20
N GLY A 64 24.46 5.23 -14.51
CA GLY A 64 25.27 4.15 -15.09
C GLY A 64 24.45 2.99 -15.65
N ALA A 65 25.04 2.21 -16.56
CA ALA A 65 24.41 1.02 -17.11
C ALA A 65 24.60 -0.16 -16.14
N CYS A 66 23.53 -0.90 -15.91
CA CYS A 66 23.54 -2.15 -15.14
C CYS A 66 22.40 -3.01 -15.66
N GLU A 67 22.63 -4.30 -15.83
CA GLU A 67 21.57 -5.27 -16.09
C GLU A 67 21.05 -5.85 -14.78
N VAL A 68 19.77 -6.22 -14.76
CA VAL A 68 19.07 -6.82 -13.63
C VAL A 68 18.49 -8.16 -14.10
N PRO A 69 19.10 -9.29 -13.73
CA PRO A 69 18.59 -10.61 -14.10
C PRO A 69 17.41 -10.98 -13.20
N VAL A 70 16.19 -10.74 -13.67
CA VAL A 70 14.98 -10.98 -12.87
C VAL A 70 14.50 -12.42 -13.05
N ARG A 71 14.27 -13.12 -11.94
CA ARG A 71 13.73 -14.49 -11.93
C ARG A 71 12.30 -14.46 -11.38
N PRO A 72 11.26 -14.42 -12.24
CA PRO A 72 9.87 -14.32 -11.78
C PRO A 72 9.44 -15.54 -10.98
N ASN A 73 8.46 -15.35 -10.11
CA ASN A 73 7.88 -16.42 -9.29
C ASN A 73 6.95 -17.31 -10.09
N ARG A 74 6.29 -16.75 -11.09
CA ARG A 74 5.33 -17.41 -11.97
C ARG A 74 5.26 -16.69 -13.30
N ILE A 75 4.69 -17.36 -14.29
CA ILE A 75 4.36 -16.79 -15.59
C ILE A 75 2.87 -16.97 -15.87
N MET A 76 2.28 -15.99 -16.56
CA MET A 76 0.92 -16.13 -17.08
C MET A 76 0.89 -16.14 -18.61
N LEU A 77 -0.04 -16.90 -19.16
CA LEU A 77 -0.28 -16.99 -20.60
C LEU A 77 -1.78 -16.78 -20.86
N HIS A 78 -2.12 -16.30 -22.06
CA HIS A 78 -3.48 -16.35 -22.58
C HIS A 78 -3.54 -17.29 -23.80
N ASP A 79 -4.74 -17.71 -24.19
CA ASP A 79 -4.94 -18.78 -25.18
C ASP A 79 -4.36 -18.50 -26.57
N THR A 80 -4.16 -17.24 -26.97
CA THR A 80 -3.55 -16.94 -28.28
C THR A 80 -2.03 -17.01 -28.27
N THR A 81 -1.38 -16.63 -27.17
CA THR A 81 0.09 -16.69 -27.03
C THR A 81 0.59 -18.01 -26.47
N CYS A 82 -0.27 -18.74 -25.75
CA CYS A 82 0.07 -20.04 -25.17
C CYS A 82 0.21 -21.15 -26.22
N LEU A 83 -0.59 -21.16 -27.27
CA LEU A 83 -0.62 -22.28 -28.22
C LEU A 83 0.69 -22.43 -29.00
N PRO A 84 1.29 -21.36 -29.58
CA PRO A 84 2.63 -21.46 -30.14
C PRO A 84 3.66 -21.95 -29.10
N ALA A 85 3.57 -21.44 -27.87
CA ALA A 85 4.48 -21.86 -26.81
C ALA A 85 4.34 -23.34 -26.42
N LEU A 86 3.13 -23.89 -26.42
CA LEU A 86 2.88 -25.31 -26.21
C LEU A 86 3.38 -26.16 -27.38
N ALA A 87 3.28 -25.66 -28.61
CA ALA A 87 3.80 -26.33 -29.80
C ALA A 87 5.34 -26.38 -29.76
N ASP A 88 5.97 -25.25 -29.46
CA ASP A 88 7.42 -25.16 -29.27
C ASP A 88 7.88 -26.11 -28.16
N PHE A 89 7.16 -26.13 -27.04
CA PHE A 89 7.48 -27.01 -25.91
C PHE A 89 7.34 -28.50 -26.25
N ALA A 90 6.32 -28.89 -27.03
CA ALA A 90 6.19 -30.26 -27.54
C ALA A 90 7.34 -30.61 -28.48
N ALA A 91 7.68 -29.74 -29.43
CA ALA A 91 8.79 -29.93 -30.35
C ALA A 91 10.14 -30.03 -29.64
N LEU A 92 10.35 -29.26 -28.56
CA LEU A 92 11.55 -29.35 -27.73
C LEU A 92 11.63 -30.69 -26.99
N ARG A 93 10.50 -31.27 -26.56
CA ARG A 93 10.48 -32.63 -25.98
C ARG A 93 10.88 -33.68 -27.01
N ASP A 94 10.31 -33.60 -28.22
CA ASP A 94 10.69 -34.51 -29.31
C ASP A 94 12.18 -34.39 -29.64
N SER A 95 12.70 -33.17 -29.71
CA SER A 95 14.12 -32.91 -29.94
C SER A 95 15.02 -33.51 -28.85
N VAL A 96 14.61 -33.43 -27.58
CA VAL A 96 15.33 -34.07 -26.47
C VAL A 96 15.34 -35.59 -26.62
N ALA A 97 14.21 -36.19 -27.02
CA ALA A 97 14.11 -37.62 -27.24
C ALA A 97 14.97 -38.11 -28.43
N GLU A 98 14.95 -37.37 -29.55
CA GLU A 98 15.79 -37.66 -30.73
C GLU A 98 17.29 -37.61 -30.41
N LEU A 99 17.69 -36.73 -29.49
CA LEU A 99 19.07 -36.64 -28.98
C LEU A 99 19.40 -37.67 -27.89
N GLY A 100 18.50 -38.62 -27.60
CA GLY A 100 18.68 -39.69 -26.62
C GLY A 100 18.48 -39.27 -25.17
N GLY A 101 17.89 -38.10 -24.92
CA GLY A 101 17.54 -37.60 -23.59
C GLY A 101 16.14 -38.03 -23.14
N ASP A 102 15.81 -37.70 -21.88
CA ASP A 102 14.48 -37.92 -21.32
C ASP A 102 13.59 -36.66 -21.53
N PRO A 103 12.55 -36.71 -22.39
CA PRO A 103 11.67 -35.57 -22.65
C PRO A 103 10.89 -35.12 -21.41
N GLU A 104 10.66 -36.00 -20.44
CA GLU A 104 9.93 -35.67 -19.20
C GLU A 104 10.72 -34.77 -18.25
N ARG A 105 12.01 -34.54 -18.54
CA ARG A 105 12.83 -33.55 -17.85
C ARG A 105 12.55 -32.12 -18.32
N LEU A 106 12.03 -31.93 -19.53
CA LEU A 106 11.66 -30.61 -20.02
C LEU A 106 10.29 -30.22 -19.46
N GLN A 107 10.32 -29.47 -18.36
CA GLN A 107 9.17 -29.11 -17.54
C GLN A 107 9.35 -27.67 -17.01
N PRO A 108 8.26 -26.90 -16.85
CA PRO A 108 8.31 -25.58 -16.23
C PRO A 108 8.97 -25.60 -14.85
N SER A 109 9.97 -24.75 -14.67
CA SER A 109 10.66 -24.55 -13.40
C SER A 109 9.87 -23.68 -12.42
N ILE A 110 8.92 -22.89 -12.95
CA ILE A 110 8.02 -22.00 -12.22
C ILE A 110 6.56 -22.29 -12.61
N PRO A 111 5.58 -21.97 -11.76
CA PRO A 111 4.16 -22.06 -12.09
C PRO A 111 3.79 -21.28 -13.34
N VAL A 112 2.99 -21.91 -14.20
CA VAL A 112 2.43 -21.38 -15.44
C VAL A 112 0.92 -21.36 -15.31
N ASP A 113 0.34 -20.17 -15.38
CA ASP A 113 -1.11 -19.97 -15.33
C ASP A 113 -1.64 -19.53 -16.69
N LEU A 114 -2.34 -20.43 -17.38
CA LEU A 114 -3.05 -20.12 -18.62
C LEU A 114 -4.46 -19.65 -18.29
N THR A 115 -4.88 -18.50 -18.83
CA THR A 115 -6.29 -18.09 -18.86
C THR A 115 -6.84 -18.11 -20.28
N VAL A 116 -7.99 -18.75 -20.50
CA VAL A 116 -8.67 -18.76 -21.81
C VAL A 116 -9.70 -17.64 -21.85
N ASP A 117 -9.38 -16.55 -22.54
CA ASP A 117 -10.19 -15.33 -22.56
C ASP A 117 -10.21 -14.59 -23.90
N HIS A 118 -9.32 -14.91 -24.85
CA HIS A 118 -9.24 -14.26 -26.16
C HIS A 118 -10.03 -14.99 -27.27
N SER A 119 -10.65 -16.13 -26.96
CA SER A 119 -11.35 -16.97 -27.93
C SER A 119 -12.85 -16.64 -28.06
N VAL A 120 -13.48 -16.14 -26.99
CA VAL A 120 -14.92 -15.88 -26.94
C VAL A 120 -15.27 -14.60 -27.68
N ILE A 121 -16.16 -14.71 -28.67
CA ILE A 121 -16.65 -13.59 -29.49
C ILE A 121 -18.12 -13.35 -29.16
N VAL A 122 -18.53 -12.08 -29.11
CA VAL A 122 -19.94 -11.69 -28.92
C VAL A 122 -20.68 -11.83 -30.26
N GLU A 123 -21.28 -13.01 -30.48
CA GLU A 123 -22.13 -13.29 -31.65
C GLU A 123 -23.61 -13.06 -31.31
N GLU A 124 -24.01 -13.47 -30.11
CA GLU A 124 -25.35 -13.31 -29.56
C GLU A 124 -25.30 -12.25 -28.44
N TYR A 125 -26.23 -11.30 -28.44
CA TYR A 125 -26.32 -10.24 -27.44
C TYR A 125 -27.77 -9.81 -27.19
N GLY A 126 -28.03 -9.12 -26.07
CA GLY A 126 -29.37 -8.62 -25.72
C GLY A 126 -30.37 -9.70 -25.30
N ARG A 127 -29.90 -10.89 -24.91
CA ARG A 127 -30.71 -12.05 -24.49
C ARG A 127 -30.23 -12.61 -23.17
N ALA A 128 -31.11 -13.28 -22.43
CA ALA A 128 -30.76 -13.96 -21.18
C ALA A 128 -29.80 -15.14 -21.40
N ASP A 129 -29.88 -15.84 -22.53
CA ASP A 129 -29.08 -17.01 -22.88
C ASP A 129 -27.82 -16.68 -23.71
N ALA A 130 -27.52 -15.38 -23.92
CA ALA A 130 -26.42 -14.95 -24.81
C ALA A 130 -25.04 -15.50 -24.39
N VAL A 131 -24.74 -15.52 -23.09
CA VAL A 131 -23.45 -16.02 -22.57
C VAL A 131 -23.27 -17.49 -22.89
N GLU A 132 -24.26 -18.34 -22.59
CA GLU A 132 -24.22 -19.77 -22.85
C GLU A 132 -24.06 -20.06 -24.34
N ARG A 133 -24.82 -19.36 -25.19
CA ARG A 133 -24.74 -19.51 -26.65
C ARG A 133 -23.37 -19.12 -27.20
N ASN A 134 -22.81 -17.99 -26.77
CA ASN A 134 -21.47 -17.57 -27.20
C ASN A 134 -20.40 -18.57 -26.77
N LEU A 135 -20.50 -19.13 -25.56
CA LEU A 135 -19.59 -20.19 -25.11
C LEU A 135 -19.73 -21.47 -25.94
N LEU A 136 -20.95 -21.89 -26.27
CA LEU A 136 -21.16 -23.05 -27.16
C LEU A 136 -20.57 -22.84 -28.56
N ILE A 137 -20.70 -21.63 -29.11
CA ILE A 137 -20.06 -21.26 -30.39
C ILE A 137 -18.54 -21.33 -30.27
N ASP A 138 -17.99 -20.78 -29.18
CA ASP A 138 -16.56 -20.78 -28.89
C ASP A 138 -16.00 -22.22 -28.78
N PHE A 139 -16.61 -23.08 -27.96
CA PHE A 139 -16.19 -24.49 -27.83
C PHE A 139 -16.18 -25.23 -29.16
N ARG A 140 -17.20 -25.00 -30.01
CA ARG A 140 -17.27 -25.62 -31.34
C ARG A 140 -16.17 -25.12 -32.28
N ARG A 141 -15.82 -23.84 -32.22
CA ARG A 141 -14.80 -23.22 -33.11
C ARG A 141 -13.37 -23.53 -32.67
N ASN A 142 -13.15 -23.63 -31.37
CA ASN A 142 -11.82 -23.73 -30.77
C ASN A 142 -11.50 -25.13 -30.21
N GLY A 143 -12.24 -26.16 -30.65
CA GLY A 143 -12.09 -27.55 -30.16
C GLY A 143 -10.65 -28.07 -30.20
N GLU A 144 -9.97 -27.96 -31.35
CA GLU A 144 -8.56 -28.37 -31.52
C GLU A 144 -7.62 -27.63 -30.55
N ARG A 145 -7.80 -26.32 -30.40
CA ARG A 145 -7.01 -25.49 -29.47
C ARG A 145 -7.21 -25.94 -28.03
N TYR A 146 -8.43 -26.28 -27.65
CA TYR A 146 -8.76 -26.75 -26.30
C TYR A 146 -8.27 -28.17 -26.03
N GLU A 147 -8.23 -29.04 -27.04
CA GLU A 147 -7.58 -30.35 -26.93
C GLU A 147 -6.09 -30.21 -26.62
N MET A 148 -5.38 -29.30 -27.31
CA MET A 148 -3.97 -29.01 -27.04
C MET A 148 -3.74 -28.45 -25.63
N VAL A 149 -4.58 -27.50 -25.19
CA VAL A 149 -4.53 -26.97 -23.81
C VAL A 149 -4.80 -28.07 -22.78
N LYS A 150 -5.75 -28.97 -23.04
CA LYS A 150 -6.05 -30.11 -22.15
C LYS A 150 -4.94 -31.15 -22.15
N TRP A 151 -4.25 -31.36 -23.27
CA TRP A 151 -3.03 -32.16 -23.30
C TRP A 151 -1.95 -31.54 -22.40
N ALA A 152 -1.73 -30.23 -22.49
CA ALA A 152 -0.74 -29.53 -21.69
C ALA A 152 -1.05 -29.61 -20.19
N GLU A 153 -2.31 -29.36 -19.80
CA GLU A 153 -2.77 -29.47 -18.41
C GLU A 153 -2.51 -30.87 -17.80
N ARG A 154 -2.54 -31.93 -18.62
CA ARG A 154 -2.29 -33.31 -18.18
C ARG A 154 -0.81 -33.70 -18.20
N SER A 155 -0.03 -33.14 -19.12
CA SER A 155 1.32 -33.64 -19.47
C SER A 155 2.45 -32.72 -19.01
N VAL A 156 2.12 -31.50 -18.59
CA VAL A 156 3.07 -30.47 -18.17
C VAL A 156 2.88 -30.17 -16.69
N ARG A 157 3.95 -30.36 -15.90
CA ARG A 157 3.95 -30.05 -14.47
C ARG A 157 3.92 -28.54 -14.26
N ASN A 158 3.37 -28.11 -13.12
CA ASN A 158 3.23 -26.70 -12.77
C ASN A 158 2.39 -25.87 -13.76
N PHE A 159 1.58 -26.52 -14.60
CA PHE A 159 0.72 -25.86 -15.58
C PHE A 159 -0.74 -25.90 -15.11
N ARG A 160 -1.36 -24.74 -14.95
CA ARG A 160 -2.75 -24.59 -14.52
C ARG A 160 -3.55 -23.86 -15.59
N VAL A 161 -4.78 -24.31 -15.83
CA VAL A 161 -5.69 -23.70 -16.81
C VAL A 161 -6.90 -23.10 -16.10
N VAL A 162 -7.18 -21.83 -16.39
CA VAL A 162 -8.45 -21.17 -16.10
C VAL A 162 -9.33 -21.28 -17.36
N PRO A 163 -10.47 -22.00 -17.28
CA PRO A 163 -11.28 -22.33 -18.45
C PRO A 163 -12.04 -21.12 -19.02
N PRO A 164 -12.51 -21.19 -20.28
CA PRO A 164 -13.29 -20.14 -20.90
C PRO A 164 -14.57 -19.83 -20.11
N GLY A 165 -14.98 -18.57 -20.12
CA GLY A 165 -16.17 -18.10 -19.40
C GLY A 165 -15.97 -17.82 -17.90
N THR A 166 -14.75 -17.97 -17.37
CA THR A 166 -14.43 -17.67 -15.96
C THR A 166 -14.14 -16.18 -15.73
N GLY A 167 -13.47 -15.52 -16.68
CA GLY A 167 -13.01 -14.14 -16.57
C GLY A 167 -11.86 -13.86 -17.52
N ILE A 168 -11.31 -12.64 -17.43
CA ILE A 168 -10.18 -12.17 -18.25
C ILE A 168 -8.88 -12.30 -17.43
N ILE A 169 -7.77 -12.64 -18.09
CA ILE A 169 -6.46 -12.98 -17.51
C ILE A 169 -6.04 -12.05 -16.36
N HIS A 170 -6.12 -10.73 -16.54
CA HIS A 170 -5.67 -9.76 -15.53
C HIS A 170 -6.64 -9.60 -14.36
N GLN A 171 -7.94 -9.70 -14.60
CA GLN A 171 -8.93 -9.65 -13.53
C GLN A 171 -8.85 -10.91 -12.66
N VAL A 172 -8.78 -12.08 -13.29
CA VAL A 172 -8.57 -13.37 -12.60
C VAL A 172 -7.25 -13.33 -11.82
N ASN A 173 -6.19 -12.75 -12.40
CA ASN A 173 -4.93 -12.56 -11.72
C ASN A 173 -5.10 -11.77 -10.40
N MET A 174 -5.70 -10.59 -10.47
CA MET A 174 -5.90 -9.72 -9.30
C MET A 174 -6.80 -10.34 -8.23
N GLU A 175 -7.86 -11.02 -8.63
CA GLU A 175 -8.89 -11.50 -7.70
C GLU A 175 -8.59 -12.88 -7.10
N ALA A 176 -7.84 -13.74 -7.82
CA ALA A 176 -7.71 -15.14 -7.44
C ALA A 176 -6.27 -15.69 -7.45
N LEU A 177 -5.38 -15.19 -8.31
CA LEU A 177 -4.05 -15.80 -8.50
C LEU A 177 -2.93 -15.07 -7.76
N ALA A 178 -3.04 -13.75 -7.63
CA ALA A 178 -2.06 -12.91 -6.94
C ALA A 178 -1.83 -13.39 -5.50
N ARG A 179 -0.56 -13.45 -5.10
CA ARG A 179 -0.19 -13.81 -3.72
C ARG A 179 0.23 -12.61 -2.90
N VAL A 180 0.72 -11.55 -3.55
CA VAL A 180 1.38 -10.37 -2.94
C VAL A 180 2.69 -10.74 -2.22
N VAL A 181 2.64 -11.71 -1.32
CA VAL A 181 3.80 -12.35 -0.69
C VAL A 181 3.77 -13.84 -1.03
N TRP A 182 4.81 -14.31 -1.70
CA TRP A 182 5.05 -15.72 -1.97
C TRP A 182 5.74 -16.41 -0.81
N GLN A 183 5.54 -17.72 -0.75
CA GLN A 183 6.21 -18.61 0.19
C GLN A 183 6.88 -19.75 -0.57
N ASP A 184 8.20 -19.71 -0.68
CA ASP A 184 9.00 -20.80 -1.22
C ASP A 184 9.37 -21.79 -0.10
N THR A 185 9.37 -23.08 -0.40
CA THR A 185 9.91 -24.09 0.53
C THR A 185 11.38 -24.36 0.18
N PRO A 186 12.34 -24.06 1.08
CA PRO A 186 13.74 -24.28 0.81
C PRO A 186 14.07 -25.74 0.57
N ALA A 187 14.96 -26.01 -0.40
CA ALA A 187 15.41 -27.36 -0.70
C ALA A 187 16.28 -27.97 0.43
N ASP A 188 16.87 -27.13 1.28
CA ASP A 188 17.75 -27.51 2.39
C ASP A 188 16.98 -27.79 3.70
N GLY A 189 15.65 -27.79 3.68
CA GLY A 189 14.82 -28.04 4.86
C GLY A 189 14.76 -26.87 5.84
N GLY A 190 15.26 -25.68 5.47
CA GLY A 190 15.11 -24.46 6.24
C GLY A 190 13.65 -23.97 6.36
N PRO A 191 13.38 -22.95 7.20
CA PRO A 191 12.04 -22.38 7.32
C PRO A 191 11.55 -21.83 5.98
N PRO A 192 10.23 -21.90 5.66
CA PRO A 192 9.69 -21.37 4.42
C PRO A 192 10.10 -19.91 4.18
N MET A 193 10.51 -19.58 2.96
CA MET A 193 11.03 -18.27 2.58
C MET A 193 9.91 -17.36 2.08
N LEU A 194 9.74 -16.20 2.71
CA LEU A 194 8.83 -15.16 2.26
C LEU A 194 9.55 -14.17 1.36
N HIS A 195 8.90 -13.80 0.25
CA HIS A 195 9.37 -12.77 -0.67
C HIS A 195 8.20 -12.16 -1.45
N PRO A 196 8.37 -10.98 -2.07
CA PRO A 196 7.33 -10.37 -2.89
C PRO A 196 6.92 -11.26 -4.08
N ASP A 197 5.66 -11.13 -4.50
CA ASP A 197 5.18 -11.65 -5.79
C ASP A 197 5.75 -10.78 -6.93
N LEU A 198 6.37 -11.44 -7.90
CA LEU A 198 6.92 -10.88 -9.12
C LEU A 198 6.60 -11.84 -10.27
N LEU A 199 5.97 -11.35 -11.33
CA LEU A 199 5.63 -12.17 -12.48
C LEU A 199 5.88 -11.47 -13.81
N VAL A 200 5.93 -12.28 -14.86
CA VAL A 200 5.81 -11.83 -16.24
C VAL A 200 4.65 -12.54 -16.90
N ALA A 201 4.10 -11.99 -17.97
CA ALA A 201 3.12 -12.70 -18.78
C ALA A 201 3.32 -12.40 -20.26
N THR A 202 2.82 -13.26 -21.14
CA THR A 202 2.80 -13.01 -22.58
C THR A 202 1.69 -12.04 -23.01
N ASP A 203 1.35 -11.05 -22.17
CA ASP A 203 0.32 -10.04 -22.39
C ASP A 203 0.80 -8.65 -21.92
N SER A 204 0.55 -7.61 -22.71
CA SER A 204 1.04 -6.25 -22.45
C SER A 204 0.33 -5.53 -21.28
N HIS A 205 -0.87 -5.94 -20.90
CA HIS A 205 -1.66 -5.33 -19.82
C HIS A 205 -1.38 -5.95 -18.44
N THR A 206 -0.42 -6.88 -18.36
CA THR A 206 0.10 -7.45 -17.10
C THR A 206 0.41 -6.41 -16.02
N PRO A 207 0.89 -5.20 -16.34
CA PRO A 207 1.06 -4.14 -15.34
C PRO A 207 -0.20 -3.78 -14.52
N MET A 208 -1.40 -4.23 -14.90
CA MET A 208 -2.61 -4.10 -14.07
C MET A 208 -2.41 -4.67 -12.65
N ILE A 209 -1.62 -5.74 -12.52
CA ILE A 209 -1.32 -6.38 -11.22
C ILE A 209 -0.52 -5.48 -10.28
N ASN A 210 0.17 -4.47 -10.82
CA ASN A 210 1.01 -3.53 -10.06
C ASN A 210 0.18 -2.69 -9.08
N ALA A 211 -1.13 -2.57 -9.31
CA ALA A 211 -2.06 -1.93 -8.38
C ALA A 211 -2.15 -2.66 -7.01
N LEU A 212 -1.79 -3.94 -6.93
CA LEU A 212 -1.75 -4.72 -5.69
C LEU A 212 -0.35 -4.75 -5.04
N GLY A 213 0.60 -3.97 -5.55
CA GLY A 213 1.99 -3.96 -5.07
C GLY A 213 2.83 -5.16 -5.54
N VAL A 214 2.34 -5.91 -6.54
CA VAL A 214 3.05 -7.00 -7.22
C VAL A 214 3.80 -6.42 -8.39
N VAL A 215 5.09 -6.70 -8.57
CA VAL A 215 5.82 -6.19 -9.75
C VAL A 215 5.61 -7.15 -10.93
N GLY A 216 4.95 -6.69 -11.99
CA GLY A 216 4.81 -7.48 -13.21
C GLY A 216 4.66 -6.67 -14.50
N TRP A 217 5.06 -7.30 -15.61
CA TRP A 217 5.02 -6.72 -16.94
C TRP A 217 4.88 -7.78 -18.04
N GLY A 218 4.54 -7.31 -19.24
CA GLY A 218 4.41 -8.15 -20.43
C GLY A 218 5.76 -8.47 -21.07
N VAL A 219 5.93 -9.71 -21.51
CA VAL A 219 7.11 -10.22 -22.23
C VAL A 219 6.70 -10.85 -23.56
N GLY A 220 7.68 -11.04 -24.45
CA GLY A 220 7.46 -11.82 -25.67
C GLY A 220 7.25 -13.31 -25.38
N GLY A 221 6.65 -14.05 -26.34
CA GLY A 221 6.40 -15.48 -26.19
C GLY A 221 7.67 -16.30 -25.89
N LEU A 222 8.74 -16.10 -26.65
CA LEU A 222 10.02 -16.81 -26.47
C LEU A 222 10.70 -16.47 -25.13
N GLU A 223 10.69 -15.20 -24.73
CA GLU A 223 11.22 -14.78 -23.43
C GLU A 223 10.40 -15.41 -22.28
N GLY A 224 9.08 -15.46 -22.43
CA GLY A 224 8.21 -16.17 -21.51
C GLY A 224 8.52 -17.68 -21.43
N GLN A 225 8.79 -18.33 -22.57
CA GLN A 225 9.19 -19.75 -22.60
C GLN A 225 10.54 -19.98 -21.92
N ALA A 226 11.52 -19.11 -22.16
CA ALA A 226 12.82 -19.17 -21.49
C ALA A 226 12.66 -18.99 -19.96
N ALA A 227 11.87 -18.00 -19.54
CA ALA A 227 11.56 -17.76 -18.13
C ALA A 227 10.86 -18.96 -17.47
N MET A 228 9.90 -19.58 -18.17
CA MET A 228 9.24 -20.81 -17.74
C MET A 228 10.25 -21.94 -17.49
N LEU A 229 11.27 -22.06 -18.33
CA LEU A 229 12.35 -23.06 -18.20
C LEU A 229 13.44 -22.67 -17.17
N GLY A 230 13.34 -21.48 -16.58
CA GLY A 230 14.21 -21.04 -15.49
C GLY A 230 15.33 -20.09 -15.92
N GLU A 231 15.32 -19.58 -17.15
CA GLU A 231 16.19 -18.47 -17.54
C GLU A 231 15.72 -17.15 -16.88
N PRO A 232 16.63 -16.23 -16.55
CA PRO A 232 16.25 -14.91 -16.07
C PRO A 232 15.69 -14.04 -17.20
N VAL A 233 14.71 -13.21 -16.87
CA VAL A 233 14.25 -12.07 -17.69
C VAL A 233 15.17 -10.89 -17.38
N THR A 234 16.20 -10.72 -18.20
CA THR A 234 17.21 -9.67 -17.97
C THR A 234 16.73 -8.34 -18.53
N ILE A 235 16.64 -7.33 -17.67
CA ILE A 235 16.25 -5.96 -18.03
C ILE A 235 17.39 -4.98 -17.70
N PRO A 236 17.50 -3.84 -18.40
CA PRO A 236 18.31 -2.74 -17.90
C PRO A 236 17.75 -2.27 -16.56
N TYR A 237 18.62 -1.80 -15.66
CA TYR A 237 18.21 -1.19 -14.40
C TYR A 237 17.21 -0.06 -14.69
N PRO A 238 15.95 -0.17 -14.23
CA PRO A 238 14.91 0.73 -14.69
C PRO A 238 15.04 2.10 -14.01
N ASP A 239 14.98 3.17 -14.80
CA ASP A 239 14.68 4.48 -14.26
C ASP A 239 13.21 4.50 -13.80
N VAL A 240 12.95 5.15 -12.66
CA VAL A 240 11.60 5.21 -12.07
C VAL A 240 11.07 6.63 -12.08
N VAL A 241 9.95 6.83 -12.77
CA VAL A 241 9.21 8.10 -12.79
C VAL A 241 8.16 8.08 -11.69
N GLY A 242 8.32 8.95 -10.69
CA GLY A 242 7.36 9.11 -9.61
C GLY A 242 6.15 9.94 -10.04
N VAL A 243 4.94 9.39 -9.90
CA VAL A 243 3.68 10.12 -10.11
C VAL A 243 3.06 10.44 -8.76
N ARG A 244 3.17 11.70 -8.33
CA ARG A 244 2.57 12.16 -7.08
C ARG A 244 1.11 12.55 -7.30
N LEU A 245 0.19 11.77 -6.76
CA LEU A 245 -1.24 12.10 -6.78
C LEU A 245 -1.58 13.02 -5.59
N THR A 246 -2.25 14.13 -5.87
CA THR A 246 -2.72 15.07 -4.84
C THR A 246 -4.15 15.52 -5.10
N GLY A 247 -4.85 15.97 -4.05
CA GLY A 247 -6.23 16.44 -4.15
C GLY A 247 -7.27 15.31 -4.20
N LYS A 248 -8.42 15.59 -4.83
CA LYS A 248 -9.53 14.64 -5.01
C LYS A 248 -10.17 14.81 -6.39
N LEU A 249 -10.77 13.74 -6.90
CA LEU A 249 -11.58 13.81 -8.12
C LEU A 249 -12.81 14.69 -7.89
N ARG A 250 -13.19 15.47 -8.91
CA ARG A 250 -14.43 16.25 -8.90
C ARG A 250 -15.63 15.31 -8.99
N GLN A 251 -16.79 15.76 -8.54
CA GLN A 251 -18.03 15.00 -8.69
C GLN A 251 -18.29 14.71 -10.17
N GLY A 252 -18.63 13.46 -10.50
CA GLY A 252 -18.85 12.99 -11.87
C GLY A 252 -17.60 12.51 -12.60
N VAL A 253 -16.39 12.72 -12.04
CA VAL A 253 -15.14 12.18 -12.61
C VAL A 253 -14.89 10.76 -12.08
N GLY A 254 -14.79 9.80 -12.99
CA GLY A 254 -14.60 8.38 -12.69
C GLY A 254 -13.16 7.88 -12.85
N ALA A 255 -12.96 6.58 -12.60
CA ALA A 255 -11.66 5.92 -12.76
C ALA A 255 -11.15 5.98 -14.20
N THR A 256 -12.05 5.85 -15.19
CA THR A 256 -11.70 5.92 -16.61
C THR A 256 -11.18 7.30 -16.99
N ASP A 257 -11.83 8.38 -16.53
CA ASP A 257 -11.38 9.75 -16.80
C ASP A 257 -9.97 9.99 -16.24
N LEU A 258 -9.74 9.53 -15.01
CA LEU A 258 -8.42 9.60 -14.38
C LEU A 258 -7.39 8.78 -15.16
N ALA A 259 -7.72 7.54 -15.53
CA ALA A 259 -6.83 6.67 -16.27
C ALA A 259 -6.43 7.28 -17.62
N LEU A 260 -7.39 7.78 -18.39
CA LEU A 260 -7.14 8.43 -19.67
C LEU A 260 -6.30 9.71 -19.53
N THR A 261 -6.59 10.52 -18.51
CA THR A 261 -5.80 11.73 -18.21
C THR A 261 -4.36 11.36 -17.86
N LEU A 262 -4.14 10.35 -17.01
CA LEU A 262 -2.80 9.89 -16.67
C LEU A 262 -2.09 9.29 -17.89
N THR A 263 -2.78 8.54 -18.74
CA THR A 263 -2.22 8.01 -19.99
C THR A 263 -1.74 9.13 -20.90
N GLU A 264 -2.54 10.19 -21.08
CA GLU A 264 -2.16 11.36 -21.88
C GLU A 264 -0.92 12.04 -21.31
N LEU A 265 -0.90 12.31 -20.00
CA LEU A 265 0.22 12.95 -19.31
C LEU A 265 1.51 12.12 -19.39
N LEU A 266 1.42 10.81 -19.15
CA LEU A 266 2.58 9.91 -19.20
C LEU A 266 3.12 9.75 -20.62
N ARG A 267 2.23 9.75 -21.63
CA ARG A 267 2.65 9.75 -23.04
C ARG A 267 3.40 11.03 -23.38
N ALA A 268 2.90 12.19 -22.96
CA ALA A 268 3.59 13.47 -23.15
C ALA A 268 4.94 13.53 -22.41
N THR A 269 5.06 12.87 -21.26
CA THR A 269 6.28 12.82 -20.43
C THR A 269 7.37 11.90 -21.02
N GLY A 270 7.01 10.92 -21.85
CA GLY A 270 7.99 10.00 -22.45
C GLY A 270 8.55 8.99 -21.45
N VAL A 271 7.70 8.05 -21.02
CA VAL A 271 8.03 7.03 -20.01
C VAL A 271 8.37 5.65 -20.59
N VAL A 272 8.70 5.56 -21.88
CA VAL A 272 9.11 4.30 -22.53
C VAL A 272 10.38 3.77 -21.87
N ASN A 273 10.42 2.45 -21.61
CA ASN A 273 11.52 1.74 -20.93
C ASN A 273 11.82 2.24 -19.51
N LYS A 274 10.82 2.82 -18.84
CA LYS A 274 10.91 3.27 -17.44
C LYS A 274 9.81 2.62 -16.63
N PHE A 275 10.03 2.51 -15.32
CA PHE A 275 8.95 2.21 -14.38
C PHE A 275 8.23 3.50 -14.00
N VAL A 276 6.94 3.37 -13.69
CA VAL A 276 6.12 4.45 -13.15
C VAL A 276 5.63 4.02 -11.78
N GLU A 277 5.96 4.79 -10.75
CA GLU A 277 5.57 4.49 -9.37
C GLU A 277 4.69 5.62 -8.81
N PHE A 278 3.50 5.27 -8.33
CA PHE A 278 2.56 6.24 -7.78
C PHE A 278 2.85 6.49 -6.30
N CYS A 279 2.81 7.76 -5.89
CA CYS A 279 3.03 8.19 -4.50
C CYS A 279 2.09 9.35 -4.10
N GLY A 280 2.07 9.72 -2.82
CA GLY A 280 1.29 10.87 -2.33
C GLY A 280 1.18 10.90 -0.80
N ASP A 281 0.99 12.10 -0.23
CA ASP A 281 1.10 12.37 1.21
C ASP A 281 -0.18 12.07 2.02
N GLY A 282 -1.06 11.20 1.51
CA GLY A 282 -2.39 10.99 2.07
C GLY A 282 -2.40 10.16 3.36
N VAL A 283 -2.55 10.81 4.51
CA VAL A 283 -2.90 10.13 5.77
C VAL A 283 -4.39 9.79 5.74
N THR A 284 -4.72 8.53 5.50
CA THR A 284 -6.13 8.05 5.46
C THR A 284 -6.70 7.82 6.86
N THR A 285 -8.03 7.65 6.98
CA THR A 285 -8.67 7.28 8.24
C THR A 285 -8.21 5.94 8.79
N ASP A 286 -7.73 5.00 7.95
CA ASP A 286 -7.12 3.73 8.40
C ASP A 286 -5.74 3.92 9.02
N HIS A 287 -5.00 4.96 8.59
CA HIS A 287 -3.72 5.31 9.19
C HIS A 287 -3.94 5.87 10.61
N ILE A 288 -5.00 6.65 10.81
CA ILE A 288 -5.35 7.27 12.09
C ILE A 288 -6.05 6.28 13.03
N SER A 289 -7.01 5.50 12.51
CA SER A 289 -7.82 4.56 13.26
C SER A 289 -8.09 3.30 12.41
N PRO A 290 -7.29 2.24 12.57
CA PRO A 290 -7.40 1.03 11.75
C PRO A 290 -8.76 0.34 11.92
N ALA A 291 -9.20 -0.35 10.87
CA ALA A 291 -10.41 -1.18 10.91
C ALA A 291 -10.12 -2.70 10.86
N GLY A 292 -8.91 -3.11 10.48
CA GLY A 292 -8.53 -4.51 10.24
C GLY A 292 -8.36 -5.35 11.51
N ALA A 293 -7.80 -6.56 11.34
CA ALA A 293 -7.52 -7.49 12.43
C ALA A 293 -6.64 -6.86 13.51
N ILE A 294 -6.93 -7.14 14.79
CA ILE A 294 -6.11 -6.71 15.93
C ILE A 294 -4.94 -7.67 16.08
N PRO A 295 -3.68 -7.25 15.81
CA PRO A 295 -2.55 -8.14 15.99
C PRO A 295 -2.36 -8.46 17.47
N ALA A 296 -2.15 -9.72 17.83
CA ALA A 296 -1.95 -10.13 19.22
C ALA A 296 -0.78 -9.42 19.93
N ARG A 297 0.26 -9.06 19.16
CA ARG A 297 1.42 -8.31 19.65
C ARG A 297 1.20 -6.79 19.74
N SER A 298 0.09 -6.28 19.25
CA SER A 298 -0.23 -4.84 19.34
C SER A 298 -0.62 -4.49 20.78
N ALA A 299 -0.51 -3.21 21.15
CA ALA A 299 -0.94 -2.74 22.47
C ALA A 299 -2.41 -3.10 22.76
N ALA A 300 -3.30 -3.01 21.75
CA ALA A 300 -4.68 -3.44 21.88
C ALA A 300 -4.83 -4.96 22.09
N GLY A 301 -4.05 -5.76 21.35
CA GLY A 301 -4.05 -7.22 21.47
C GLY A 301 -3.55 -7.71 22.83
N GLN A 302 -2.46 -7.11 23.34
CA GLN A 302 -1.91 -7.39 24.66
C GLN A 302 -2.91 -7.00 25.76
N TRP A 303 -3.47 -5.78 25.68
CA TRP A 303 -4.46 -5.28 26.64
C TRP A 303 -5.72 -6.17 26.73
N LEU A 304 -6.19 -6.69 25.59
CA LEU A 304 -7.30 -7.64 25.52
C LEU A 304 -6.93 -9.01 26.13
N THR A 305 -5.72 -9.50 25.82
CA THR A 305 -5.22 -10.80 26.32
C THR A 305 -5.05 -10.78 27.83
N GLU A 306 -4.49 -9.70 28.39
CA GLU A 306 -4.37 -9.46 29.84
C GLU A 306 -5.73 -9.47 30.55
N ARG A 307 -6.82 -9.20 29.83
CA ARG A 307 -8.20 -9.20 30.32
C ARG A 307 -8.95 -10.50 30.00
N GLY A 308 -8.23 -11.56 29.65
CA GLY A 308 -8.78 -12.90 29.45
C GLY A 308 -9.40 -13.14 28.08
N VAL A 309 -9.23 -12.24 27.11
CA VAL A 309 -9.65 -12.50 25.72
C VAL A 309 -8.65 -13.45 25.08
N ALA A 310 -9.10 -14.63 24.64
CA ALA A 310 -8.22 -15.57 23.96
C ALA A 310 -7.70 -14.98 22.64
N ARG A 311 -6.49 -15.36 22.25
CA ARG A 311 -5.81 -14.83 21.06
C ARG A 311 -6.64 -14.98 19.77
N ARG A 312 -7.37 -16.09 19.62
CA ARG A 312 -8.27 -16.34 18.48
C ARG A 312 -9.50 -15.43 18.45
N ASP A 313 -9.85 -14.83 19.60
CA ASP A 313 -11.07 -14.03 19.80
C ASP A 313 -10.77 -12.52 19.84
N LEU A 314 -9.53 -12.10 19.54
CA LEU A 314 -9.14 -10.68 19.50
C LEU A 314 -9.98 -9.89 18.47
N ASN A 315 -10.33 -10.53 17.36
CA ASN A 315 -11.19 -9.99 16.31
C ASN A 315 -10.57 -8.74 15.63
N GLN A 316 -11.39 -7.93 14.96
CA GLN A 316 -10.97 -6.74 14.21
C GLN A 316 -11.27 -5.45 14.99
N TYR A 317 -10.50 -4.38 14.76
CA TYR A 317 -10.76 -3.06 15.35
C TYR A 317 -12.17 -2.57 15.01
N SER A 318 -12.67 -2.84 13.81
CA SER A 318 -14.05 -2.53 13.38
C SER A 318 -15.12 -3.10 14.32
N THR A 319 -14.93 -4.33 14.81
CA THR A 319 -15.87 -5.02 15.71
C THR A 319 -15.76 -4.57 17.17
N ARG A 320 -14.66 -3.89 17.52
CA ARG A 320 -14.37 -3.42 18.88
C ARG A 320 -14.59 -1.90 19.05
N ARG A 321 -15.26 -1.24 18.10
CA ARG A 321 -15.50 0.22 18.08
C ARG A 321 -16.32 0.78 19.24
N SER A 322 -17.02 -0.05 20.00
CA SER A 322 -17.68 0.36 21.25
C SER A 322 -16.71 0.43 22.44
N ASN A 323 -15.51 -0.16 22.31
CA ASN A 323 -14.50 -0.20 23.36
C ASN A 323 -13.41 0.85 23.08
N HIS A 324 -13.47 1.97 23.81
CA HIS A 324 -12.54 3.08 23.59
C HIS A 324 -11.08 2.74 23.91
N GLU A 325 -10.84 1.84 24.88
CA GLU A 325 -9.48 1.42 25.27
C GLU A 325 -8.77 0.68 24.12
N VAL A 326 -9.52 -0.15 23.38
CA VAL A 326 -9.02 -0.86 22.20
C VAL A 326 -8.75 0.13 21.07
N MET A 327 -9.70 1.03 20.80
CA MET A 327 -9.60 1.95 19.67
C MET A 327 -8.49 2.98 19.85
N LEU A 328 -8.26 3.48 21.08
CA LEU A 328 -7.15 4.37 21.39
C LEU A 328 -5.79 3.69 21.22
N ARG A 329 -5.66 2.44 21.66
CA ARG A 329 -4.42 1.65 21.49
C ARG A 329 -4.13 1.29 20.04
N GLY A 330 -5.15 1.27 19.19
CA GLY A 330 -4.99 1.11 17.74
C GLY A 330 -4.76 2.43 16.99
N ALA A 331 -4.94 3.58 17.64
CA ALA A 331 -4.82 4.86 16.97
C ALA A 331 -3.36 5.13 16.55
N PHE A 332 -3.18 5.59 15.31
CA PHE A 332 -1.88 5.86 14.69
C PHE A 332 -0.92 4.66 14.63
N THR A 333 -1.33 3.42 14.88
CA THR A 333 -0.41 2.25 14.86
C THR A 333 -0.11 1.71 13.47
N ASN A 334 -0.66 2.30 12.41
CA ASN A 334 -0.39 1.87 11.04
C ASN A 334 1.08 2.12 10.70
N ALA A 335 1.77 1.11 10.18
CA ALA A 335 3.20 1.14 9.89
C ALA A 335 3.64 2.27 8.94
N ALA A 336 2.75 2.77 8.07
CA ALA A 336 3.03 3.88 7.16
C ALA A 336 2.91 5.26 7.83
N VAL A 337 2.45 5.34 9.08
CA VAL A 337 2.43 6.59 9.85
C VAL A 337 3.82 6.83 10.43
N THR A 338 4.42 7.96 10.06
CA THR A 338 5.70 8.42 10.59
C THR A 338 5.53 9.80 11.21
N ASN A 339 6.06 9.99 12.42
CA ASN A 339 6.14 11.31 13.04
C ASN A 339 7.45 11.98 12.64
N LEU A 340 7.36 12.97 11.76
CA LEU A 340 8.53 13.68 11.20
C LEU A 340 9.35 14.43 12.25
N LEU A 341 8.79 14.71 13.43
CA LEU A 341 9.54 15.34 14.53
C LEU A 341 10.61 14.42 15.12
N LEU A 342 10.51 13.10 14.91
CA LEU A 342 11.47 12.13 15.41
C LEU A 342 12.66 11.92 14.46
N ASP A 343 12.62 12.50 13.26
CA ASP A 343 13.64 12.30 12.21
C ASP A 343 14.84 13.24 12.35
N HIS A 344 14.67 14.34 13.08
CA HIS A 344 15.71 15.35 13.28
C HIS A 344 16.66 15.03 14.44
N ASP A 345 16.28 14.10 15.31
CA ASP A 345 17.06 13.72 16.46
C ASP A 345 17.72 12.37 16.22
N SER A 346 18.96 12.21 16.67
CA SER A 346 19.78 10.99 16.56
C SER A 346 19.26 9.80 17.38
N VAL A 347 17.96 9.78 17.68
CA VAL A 347 17.25 8.73 18.42
C VAL A 347 16.79 7.66 17.41
N ALA A 348 17.19 6.41 17.63
CA ALA A 348 16.75 5.30 16.80
C ALA A 348 15.22 5.20 16.80
N ARG A 349 14.60 5.23 15.61
CA ARG A 349 13.14 5.10 15.45
C ARG A 349 12.67 3.80 16.12
N PRO A 350 11.69 3.83 17.05
CA PRO A 350 11.30 2.66 17.86
C PRO A 350 10.48 1.59 17.12
N GLY A 351 10.40 1.64 15.78
CA GLY A 351 9.69 0.69 14.94
C GLY A 351 8.55 1.33 14.12
N PRO A 352 7.81 0.54 13.33
CA PRO A 352 6.74 1.02 12.47
C PRO A 352 5.54 1.55 13.28
N GLY A 353 4.89 2.59 12.77
CA GLY A 353 3.72 3.21 13.41
C GLY A 353 4.01 4.55 14.09
N GLY A 354 2.94 5.23 14.47
CA GLY A 354 2.98 6.54 15.12
C GLY A 354 3.55 6.47 16.53
N HIS A 355 4.67 7.15 16.71
CA HIS A 355 5.34 7.36 17.99
C HIS A 355 5.53 8.85 18.26
N ALA A 356 5.65 9.23 19.53
CA ALA A 356 5.91 10.59 19.96
C ALA A 356 6.81 10.60 21.21
N ARG A 357 7.50 11.71 21.45
CA ARG A 357 8.20 11.96 22.71
C ARG A 357 7.19 12.08 23.85
N THR A 358 7.58 11.70 25.06
CA THR A 358 6.87 12.08 26.29
C THR A 358 7.03 13.57 26.56
N ALA A 359 6.14 14.16 27.36
CA ALA A 359 6.14 15.61 27.62
C ALA A 359 7.44 16.14 28.25
N ASP A 360 8.13 15.30 29.03
CA ASP A 360 9.46 15.58 29.61
C ASP A 360 10.62 15.39 28.62
N GLY A 361 10.33 14.93 27.40
CA GLY A 361 11.31 14.61 26.37
C GLY A 361 12.12 13.33 26.60
N ALA A 362 11.90 12.62 27.72
CA ALA A 362 12.78 11.55 28.20
C ALA A 362 12.65 10.25 27.40
N HIS A 363 11.46 9.94 26.87
CA HIS A 363 11.18 8.68 26.17
C HIS A 363 10.44 8.92 24.86
N VAL A 364 10.63 8.02 23.90
CA VAL A 364 9.79 7.94 22.69
C VAL A 364 8.88 6.73 22.83
N LEU A 365 7.57 6.95 22.89
CA LEU A 365 6.56 5.92 23.11
C LEU A 365 5.51 5.93 21.98
N PRO A 366 4.73 4.84 21.80
CA PRO A 366 3.55 4.88 20.96
C PRO A 366 2.63 6.05 21.32
N VAL A 367 2.01 6.68 20.33
CA VAL A 367 1.22 7.92 20.53
C VAL A 367 0.17 7.79 21.64
N HIS A 368 -0.49 6.64 21.79
CA HIS A 368 -1.48 6.42 22.83
C HIS A 368 -0.93 6.43 24.26
N GLN A 369 0.37 6.20 24.44
CA GLN A 369 1.08 6.27 25.73
C GLN A 369 1.75 7.63 25.94
N ALA A 370 2.28 8.22 24.88
CA ALA A 370 2.93 9.53 24.95
C ALA A 370 1.91 10.66 25.18
N ALA A 371 0.78 10.66 24.47
CA ALA A 371 -0.20 11.76 24.51
C ALA A 371 -0.77 12.05 25.91
N PRO A 372 -1.11 11.06 26.76
CA PRO A 372 -1.51 11.30 28.14
C PRO A 372 -0.49 12.12 28.97
N THR A 373 0.81 11.92 28.75
CA THR A 373 1.86 12.64 29.52
C THR A 373 1.81 14.16 29.31
N TYR A 374 1.44 14.62 28.11
CA TYR A 374 1.25 16.05 27.85
C TYR A 374 0.04 16.61 28.58
N ARG A 375 -1.05 15.84 28.63
CA ARG A 375 -2.26 16.23 29.35
C ARG A 375 -2.01 16.35 30.85
N GLU A 376 -1.27 15.40 31.42
CA GLU A 376 -0.86 15.42 32.83
C GLU A 376 0.04 16.63 33.14
N ALA A 377 0.88 17.02 32.19
CA ALA A 377 1.69 18.24 32.27
C ALA A 377 0.90 19.55 31.97
N GLY A 378 -0.40 19.46 31.67
CA GLY A 378 -1.24 20.63 31.38
C GLY A 378 -1.07 21.23 29.98
N HIS A 379 -0.54 20.44 29.03
CA HIS A 379 -0.35 20.85 27.64
C HIS A 379 -1.45 20.26 26.73
N ASP A 380 -2.04 21.13 25.92
CA ASP A 380 -2.90 20.73 24.80
C ASP A 380 -2.05 20.27 23.61
N LEU A 381 -2.61 19.36 22.79
CA LEU A 381 -1.91 18.80 21.65
C LEU A 381 -2.43 19.36 20.32
N VAL A 382 -1.52 19.50 19.36
CA VAL A 382 -1.81 19.87 17.97
C VAL A 382 -1.19 18.84 17.05
N VAL A 383 -1.94 18.40 16.04
CA VAL A 383 -1.42 17.56 14.96
C VAL A 383 -1.14 18.43 13.74
N VAL A 384 0.03 18.30 13.14
CA VAL A 384 0.36 18.94 11.85
C VAL A 384 0.45 17.86 10.77
N ALA A 385 -0.20 18.08 9.63
CA ALA A 385 -0.31 17.11 8.55
C ALA A 385 -0.18 17.76 7.16
N GLY A 386 0.03 16.92 6.14
CA GLY A 386 0.08 17.32 4.74
C GLY A 386 -1.31 17.47 4.11
N ARG A 387 -1.44 17.06 2.84
CA ARG A 387 -2.68 17.18 2.07
C ARG A 387 -3.65 16.05 2.34
N ASN A 388 -4.94 16.34 2.17
CA ASN A 388 -6.04 15.37 2.22
C ASN A 388 -6.09 14.55 3.53
N HIS A 389 -5.87 15.23 4.66
CA HIS A 389 -5.86 14.59 5.98
C HIS A 389 -7.20 13.92 6.29
N GLY A 390 -7.14 12.64 6.65
CA GLY A 390 -8.29 11.79 6.95
C GLY A 390 -9.04 11.30 5.72
N ALA A 391 -8.37 11.12 4.58
CA ALA A 391 -8.97 10.52 3.39
C ALA A 391 -9.49 9.09 3.62
N GLY A 392 -10.47 8.63 2.84
CA GLY A 392 -10.98 7.26 2.90
C GLY A 392 -12.33 7.13 3.60
N SER A 393 -12.60 5.98 4.23
CA SER A 393 -13.92 5.68 4.79
C SER A 393 -14.32 6.67 5.89
N SER A 394 -15.62 6.99 5.95
CA SER A 394 -16.26 7.80 6.99
C SER A 394 -16.21 7.11 8.35
N ARG A 395 -15.07 7.16 9.03
CA ARG A 395 -14.85 6.57 10.35
C ARG A 395 -14.76 7.67 11.38
N ASP A 396 -15.75 7.73 12.26
CA ASP A 396 -15.82 8.68 13.37
C ASP A 396 -14.66 8.51 14.37
N TRP A 397 -14.18 7.28 14.56
CA TRP A 397 -13.03 6.98 15.42
C TRP A 397 -11.73 7.68 15.01
N ALA A 398 -11.55 8.04 13.74
CA ALA A 398 -10.41 8.84 13.33
C ALA A 398 -10.42 10.25 13.95
N ALA A 399 -11.60 10.81 14.25
CA ALA A 399 -11.73 12.07 14.99
C ALA A 399 -11.81 11.84 16.51
N LYS A 400 -12.56 10.82 16.95
CA LYS A 400 -12.70 10.49 18.39
C LYS A 400 -11.36 10.17 19.02
N ALA A 401 -10.52 9.38 18.35
CA ALA A 401 -9.20 9.01 18.85
C ALA A 401 -8.33 10.26 19.07
N GLN A 402 -8.26 11.17 18.10
CA GLN A 402 -7.49 12.41 18.22
C GLN A 402 -7.99 13.27 19.40
N ALA A 403 -9.30 13.48 19.50
CA ALA A 403 -9.89 14.25 20.60
C ALA A 403 -9.61 13.61 21.97
N LEU A 404 -9.77 12.28 22.08
CA LEU A 404 -9.53 11.51 23.31
C LEU A 404 -8.04 11.40 23.67
N LEU A 405 -7.14 11.53 22.71
CA LEU A 405 -5.70 11.69 22.92
C LEU A 405 -5.34 13.11 23.39
N GLY A 406 -6.27 14.07 23.30
CA GLY A 406 -6.08 15.43 23.80
C GLY A 406 -5.75 16.45 22.72
N VAL A 407 -5.89 16.07 21.44
CA VAL A 407 -5.70 16.99 20.32
C VAL A 407 -6.82 18.02 20.31
N ARG A 408 -6.45 19.31 20.25
CA ARG A 408 -7.38 20.46 20.16
C ARG A 408 -7.50 21.04 18.78
N ALA A 409 -6.41 20.98 18.01
CA ALA A 409 -6.39 21.42 16.63
C ALA A 409 -5.62 20.42 15.77
N VAL A 410 -6.07 20.29 14.53
CA VAL A 410 -5.29 19.69 13.46
C VAL A 410 -4.98 20.83 12.49
N ILE A 411 -3.73 20.93 12.05
CA ILE A 411 -3.29 21.87 11.02
C ILE A 411 -2.88 21.03 9.81
N ALA A 412 -3.55 21.22 8.68
CA ALA A 412 -3.27 20.45 7.47
C ALA A 412 -3.22 21.36 6.24
N GLU A 413 -2.67 20.89 5.13
CA GLU A 413 -2.79 21.63 3.86
C GLU A 413 -4.21 21.52 3.29
N SER A 414 -4.90 20.41 3.56
CA SER A 414 -6.30 20.19 3.18
C SER A 414 -6.88 18.98 3.91
N TYR A 415 -8.21 18.91 4.00
CA TYR A 415 -8.95 17.80 4.63
C TYR A 415 -9.87 17.06 3.65
N GLU A 416 -10.10 15.78 3.92
CA GLU A 416 -11.28 15.08 3.42
C GLU A 416 -12.55 15.67 4.08
N ARG A 417 -13.63 15.83 3.31
CA ARG A 417 -14.84 16.58 3.69
C ARG A 417 -15.53 15.99 4.93
N ILE A 418 -15.69 14.67 4.98
CA ILE A 418 -16.35 13.96 6.07
C ILE A 418 -15.46 13.97 7.31
N HIS A 419 -14.16 13.71 7.16
CA HIS A 419 -13.24 13.75 8.29
C HIS A 419 -13.18 15.14 8.94
N ARG A 420 -13.11 16.23 8.16
CA ARG A 420 -13.22 17.62 8.66
C ARG A 420 -14.44 17.81 9.56
N SER A 421 -15.58 17.30 9.09
CA SER A 421 -16.86 17.43 9.81
C SER A 421 -16.86 16.61 11.10
N ASN A 422 -16.23 15.44 11.10
CA ASN A 422 -16.05 14.61 12.30
C ASN A 422 -15.13 15.27 13.33
N LEU A 423 -14.05 15.95 12.90
CA LEU A 423 -13.17 16.73 13.79
C LEU A 423 -13.96 17.84 14.50
N ILE A 424 -14.71 18.64 13.76
CA ILE A 424 -15.62 19.66 14.33
C ILE A 424 -16.63 19.02 15.30
N GLY A 425 -17.21 17.88 14.90
CA GLY A 425 -18.14 17.13 15.74
C GLY A 425 -17.52 16.66 17.07
N MET A 426 -16.21 16.46 17.12
CA MET A 426 -15.46 16.12 18.33
C MET A 426 -14.84 17.34 19.04
N GLY A 427 -15.15 18.56 18.60
CA GLY A 427 -14.61 19.80 19.17
C GLY A 427 -13.15 20.08 18.81
N VAL A 428 -12.59 19.38 17.81
CA VAL A 428 -11.23 19.59 17.32
C VAL A 428 -11.28 20.59 16.16
N LEU A 429 -10.40 21.57 16.13
CA LEU A 429 -10.33 22.62 15.11
C LEU A 429 -9.58 22.13 13.85
N PRO A 430 -10.22 21.92 12.69
CA PRO A 430 -9.52 21.60 11.44
C PRO A 430 -9.03 22.89 10.76
N LEU A 431 -7.78 23.26 11.04
CA LEU A 431 -7.11 24.43 10.48
C LEU A 431 -6.41 24.06 9.18
N GLU A 432 -6.57 24.90 8.16
CA GLU A 432 -5.88 24.78 6.87
C GLU A 432 -4.78 25.84 6.78
N PHE A 433 -3.61 25.50 6.22
CA PHE A 433 -2.63 26.52 5.85
C PHE A 433 -3.22 27.55 4.86
N ALA A 434 -2.69 28.77 4.88
CA ALA A 434 -2.94 29.74 3.82
C ALA A 434 -2.53 29.17 2.45
N GLU A 435 -3.10 29.72 1.39
CA GLU A 435 -2.80 29.24 0.04
C GLU A 435 -1.32 29.45 -0.31
N GLY A 436 -0.64 28.37 -0.72
CA GLY A 436 0.80 28.37 -1.00
C GLY A 436 1.70 28.01 0.18
N ASP A 437 1.15 27.92 1.40
CA ASP A 437 1.88 27.53 2.59
C ASP A 437 1.78 26.02 2.87
N HIS A 438 2.86 25.46 3.42
CA HIS A 438 2.98 24.04 3.74
C HIS A 438 3.57 23.89 5.15
N ALA A 439 3.43 22.70 5.76
CA ALA A 439 4.04 22.44 7.07
C ALA A 439 5.56 22.65 7.05
N SER A 440 6.24 22.25 5.95
CA SER A 440 7.68 22.43 5.76
C SER A 440 8.12 23.90 5.62
N SER A 441 7.19 24.83 5.39
CA SER A 441 7.48 26.26 5.34
C SER A 441 7.76 26.86 6.73
N TYR A 442 7.45 26.12 7.78
CA TYR A 442 7.52 26.59 9.16
C TYR A 442 8.38 25.67 10.04
N PRO A 443 9.09 26.21 11.04
CA PRO A 443 10.04 25.45 11.86
C PRO A 443 9.34 24.65 12.96
N PHE A 444 8.51 23.67 12.59
CA PHE A 444 7.92 22.72 13.54
C PHE A 444 9.01 21.77 14.06
N THR A 445 9.54 22.05 15.25
CA THR A 445 10.61 21.26 15.88
C THR A 445 10.14 20.47 17.10
N GLY A 446 8.84 20.49 17.43
CA GLY A 446 8.28 19.82 18.62
C GLY A 446 8.53 20.53 19.95
N GLU A 447 9.53 21.41 20.02
CA GLU A 447 9.88 22.20 21.22
C GLU A 447 9.25 23.60 21.25
N ARG A 448 8.46 23.96 20.23
CA ARG A 448 7.85 25.29 20.11
C ARG A 448 6.48 25.33 20.78
N GLU A 449 6.23 26.41 21.51
CA GLU A 449 4.90 26.74 21.99
C GLU A 449 4.06 27.28 20.83
N LEU A 450 2.85 26.73 20.68
CA LEU A 450 1.89 27.12 19.65
C LEU A 450 0.73 27.86 20.29
N SER A 451 0.46 29.08 19.84
CA SER A 451 -0.74 29.83 20.24
C SER A 451 -1.51 30.33 19.02
N PHE A 452 -2.82 30.49 19.17
CA PHE A 452 -3.74 30.79 18.08
C PHE A 452 -4.52 32.06 18.39
N GLU A 453 -4.52 32.99 17.44
CA GLU A 453 -5.31 34.23 17.49
C GLU A 453 -6.47 34.16 16.47
N GLY A 454 -7.61 34.77 16.80
CA GLY A 454 -8.77 34.88 15.90
C GLY A 454 -9.87 33.82 16.09
N LEU A 455 -9.89 33.14 17.23
CA LEU A 455 -10.86 32.08 17.53
C LEU A 455 -12.12 32.55 18.28
N ASP A 456 -12.14 33.75 18.85
CA ASP A 456 -13.28 34.24 19.66
C ASP A 456 -14.51 34.64 18.81
N GLY A 457 -14.27 35.03 17.55
CA GLY A 457 -15.26 35.63 16.65
C GLY A 457 -15.69 34.74 15.48
N LEU A 458 -15.67 33.41 15.63
CA LEU A 458 -15.95 32.49 14.51
C LEU A 458 -17.35 32.72 13.91
N THR A 459 -17.39 32.74 12.57
CA THR A 459 -18.60 32.88 11.76
C THR A 459 -18.71 31.74 10.75
N VAL A 460 -19.90 31.59 10.14
CA VAL A 460 -20.07 30.69 8.99
C VAL A 460 -19.30 31.27 7.80
N GLY A 461 -18.43 30.47 7.20
CA GLY A 461 -17.53 30.87 6.12
C GLY A 461 -16.08 30.51 6.43
N THR A 462 -15.16 31.24 5.80
CA THR A 462 -13.71 31.08 6.01
C THR A 462 -13.26 32.09 7.06
N ASN A 463 -12.82 31.60 8.22
CA ASN A 463 -12.28 32.41 9.29
C ASN A 463 -10.76 32.43 9.20
N ARG A 464 -10.13 33.59 9.38
CA ARG A 464 -8.67 33.71 9.45
C ARG A 464 -8.22 33.43 10.88
N VAL A 465 -7.18 32.62 11.03
CA VAL A 465 -6.56 32.29 12.31
C VAL A 465 -5.07 32.55 12.16
N THR A 466 -4.45 33.25 13.11
CA THR A 466 -3.00 33.44 13.13
C THR A 466 -2.40 32.40 14.06
N LEU A 467 -1.44 31.62 13.57
CA LEU A 467 -0.62 30.73 14.41
C LEU A 467 0.66 31.46 14.78
N HIS A 468 0.98 31.46 16.07
CA HIS A 468 2.22 31.96 16.63
C HIS A 468 3.07 30.76 17.09
N LEU A 469 4.28 30.64 16.53
CA LEU A 469 5.27 29.63 16.90
C LEU A 469 6.38 30.30 17.70
N ARG A 470 6.49 30.00 18.99
CA ARG A 470 7.53 30.54 19.87
C ARG A 470 8.55 29.46 20.21
N GLY A 471 9.81 29.69 19.83
CA GLY A 471 10.92 28.79 20.15
C GLY A 471 11.51 29.04 21.55
N PRO A 472 12.25 28.07 22.10
CA PRO A 472 12.97 28.23 23.36
C PRO A 472 14.07 29.30 23.29
N ASP A 473 14.58 29.56 22.08
CA ASP A 473 15.53 30.64 21.76
C ASP A 473 14.90 32.05 21.74
N GLY A 474 13.58 32.15 22.00
CA GLY A 474 12.82 33.39 21.94
C GLY A 474 12.45 33.83 20.52
N ARG A 475 12.84 33.08 19.47
CA ARG A 475 12.43 33.40 18.09
C ARG A 475 10.94 33.13 17.91
N HIS A 476 10.28 34.09 17.29
CA HIS A 476 8.86 34.07 17.02
C HIS A 476 8.62 34.04 15.51
N THR A 477 7.81 33.10 15.05
CA THR A 477 7.36 33.00 13.66
C THR A 477 5.84 32.94 13.63
N THR A 478 5.22 33.60 12.67
CA THR A 478 3.77 33.60 12.49
C THR A 478 3.39 32.90 11.20
N ALA A 479 2.31 32.12 11.23
CA ALA A 479 1.73 31.47 10.06
C ALA A 479 0.26 31.85 9.90
N GLY A 480 -0.16 32.10 8.66
CA GLY A 480 -1.56 32.34 8.34
C GLY A 480 -2.32 31.03 8.18
N LEU A 481 -3.39 30.83 8.96
CA LEU A 481 -4.27 29.67 8.90
C LEU A 481 -5.71 30.07 8.55
N ARG A 482 -6.51 29.09 8.14
CA ARG A 482 -7.92 29.24 7.81
C ARG A 482 -8.75 28.16 8.50
N LEU A 483 -9.87 28.53 9.11
CA LEU A 483 -10.87 27.61 9.62
C LEU A 483 -12.16 27.75 8.80
N ARG A 484 -12.56 26.68 8.10
CA ARG A 484 -13.78 26.64 7.29
C ARG A 484 -14.95 26.05 8.07
N VAL A 485 -15.93 26.89 8.39
CA VAL A 485 -17.19 26.52 9.05
C VAL A 485 -18.32 26.63 8.04
N PHE A 486 -18.96 25.52 7.69
CA PHE A 486 -19.95 25.47 6.60
C PHE A 486 -21.38 25.72 7.05
N SER A 487 -21.67 25.66 8.35
CA SER A 487 -23.03 25.89 8.85
C SER A 487 -23.05 26.51 10.24
N ARG A 488 -24.18 27.11 10.60
CA ARG A 488 -24.42 27.59 11.98
C ARG A 488 -24.34 26.43 12.98
N GLN A 489 -24.76 25.23 12.58
CA GLN A 489 -24.73 24.05 13.44
C GLN A 489 -23.30 23.63 13.80
N GLU A 490 -22.37 23.67 12.83
CA GLU A 490 -20.95 23.41 13.09
C GLU A 490 -20.34 24.44 14.04
N LEU A 491 -20.75 25.71 13.92
CA LEU A 491 -20.32 26.77 14.83
C LEU A 491 -20.78 26.50 16.27
N GLU A 492 -22.04 26.09 16.44
CA GLU A 492 -22.58 25.71 17.74
C GLU A 492 -21.87 24.48 18.32
N TYR A 493 -21.51 23.50 17.49
CA TYR A 493 -20.69 22.37 17.95
C TYR A 493 -19.34 22.83 18.49
N LEU A 494 -18.61 23.69 17.76
CA LEU A 494 -17.33 24.21 18.24
C LEU A 494 -17.46 24.99 19.55
N ARG A 495 -18.46 25.88 19.66
CA ARG A 495 -18.74 26.65 20.89
C ARG A 495 -19.03 25.79 22.10
N HIS A 496 -19.63 24.62 21.88
CA HIS A 496 -19.98 23.69 22.94
C HIS A 496 -18.91 22.62 23.20
N GLY A 497 -17.81 22.59 22.43
CA GLY A 497 -16.76 21.58 22.55
C GLY A 497 -17.12 20.24 21.89
N GLY A 498 -18.04 20.23 20.94
CA GLY A 498 -18.45 19.08 20.14
C GLY A 498 -19.97 18.85 20.07
N ILE A 499 -20.37 17.90 19.24
CA ILE A 499 -21.78 17.54 19.02
C ILE A 499 -22.42 16.95 20.27
N LEU A 500 -21.72 16.07 21.00
CA LEU A 500 -22.28 15.42 22.19
C LEU A 500 -22.50 16.41 23.34
N PRO A 501 -21.52 17.27 23.73
CA PRO A 501 -21.76 18.33 24.70
C PRO A 501 -22.87 19.30 24.29
N TYR A 502 -22.96 19.67 23.01
CA TYR A 502 -24.04 20.52 22.49
C TYR A 502 -25.42 19.88 22.73
N VAL A 503 -25.59 18.61 22.34
CA VAL A 503 -26.87 17.89 22.50
C VAL A 503 -27.25 17.76 23.98
N VAL A 504 -26.30 17.42 24.85
CA VAL A 504 -26.55 17.30 26.30
C VAL A 504 -26.99 18.63 26.89
N ARG A 505 -26.26 19.73 26.61
CA ARG A 505 -26.60 21.07 27.13
C ARG A 505 -27.96 21.53 26.60
N ARG A 506 -28.27 21.26 25.34
CA ARG A 506 -29.57 21.61 24.74
C ARG A 506 -30.72 20.85 25.42
N ALA A 507 -30.56 19.55 25.65
CA ALA A 507 -31.57 18.74 26.34
C ALA A 507 -31.82 19.23 27.77
N LEU A 508 -30.76 19.59 28.50
CA LEU A 508 -30.87 20.14 29.85
C LEU A 508 -31.51 21.53 29.90
N ALA A 509 -31.35 22.35 28.86
CA ALA A 509 -31.98 23.68 28.76
C ALA A 509 -33.44 23.65 28.29
N SER A 510 -33.91 22.50 27.78
CA SER A 510 -35.30 22.28 27.36
C SER A 510 -36.09 21.42 28.35
N SER A 511 -35.47 21.10 29.49
CA SER A 511 -36.08 20.54 30.71
C SER A 511 -36.28 21.67 31.71
#